data_AF-A0A1H6G505-F1
#
_entry.id   AF-A0A1H6G505-F1
#
_cell.length_a   1.000
_cell.length_b   1.000
_cell.length_c   1.000
_cell.angle_alpha   90.00
_cell.angle_beta   90.00
_cell.angle_gamma   90.00
#
_symmetry.space_group_name_H-M   'P 1'
#
loop_
_entity.id
_entity.type
_entity.pdbx_description
1 polymer ?
#
loop_
_entity_poly.entity_id
_entity_poly.type
_entity_poly.pdbx_seq_one_letter_code
_entity_poly.pdbx_strand_id
1 'polypeptide(L)'
;MHGIVHKTLKEYAIDRTDEETWETILERADLEPTLYLPVSSYEDHEIQAILSAITSMASQDRRQIERDFGRALAPELLSTFNAHVRTDDFIAFLAALESIRGDVDEATTDASLPSLTTTRESTDDVHLAYRTHREPAYCGLAQGVLEGLADEFDAEVTIVKTACVHDDESACRYQLTR
;
A
#
# COMPACT_ATOMS: atom_id res chain seq x y z
N MET A 1 7.86 -8.98 -3.93
CA MET A 1 7.34 -7.63 -3.64
C MET A 1 8.49 -6.63 -3.49
N HIS A 2 8.29 -5.40 -3.94
CA HIS A 2 9.31 -4.35 -3.94
C HIS A 2 9.84 -4.06 -2.52
N GLY A 3 11.13 -3.81 -2.40
CA GLY A 3 11.84 -3.64 -1.14
C GLY A 3 11.44 -2.41 -0.35
N ILE A 4 10.87 -1.39 -1.00
CA ILE A 4 10.30 -0.22 -0.32
C ILE A 4 9.20 -0.64 0.64
N VAL A 5 8.38 -1.62 0.27
CA VAL A 5 7.30 -2.12 1.14
C VAL A 5 7.87 -2.80 2.37
N HIS A 6 8.94 -3.59 2.23
CA HIS A 6 9.57 -4.27 3.36
C HIS A 6 10.31 -3.30 4.29
N LYS A 7 11.07 -2.36 3.70
CA LYS A 7 11.75 -1.30 4.44
C LYS A 7 10.75 -0.51 5.27
N THR A 8 9.67 -0.03 4.65
CA THR A 8 8.67 0.76 5.35
C THR A 8 7.88 -0.06 6.36
N LEU A 9 7.67 -1.37 6.15
CA LEU A 9 7.01 -2.22 7.15
C LEU A 9 7.89 -2.38 8.40
N LYS A 10 9.21 -2.54 8.23
CA LYS A 10 10.15 -2.53 9.34
C LYS A 10 10.10 -1.20 10.10
N GLU A 11 10.22 -0.07 9.38
CA GLU A 11 10.16 1.27 9.97
C GLU A 11 8.83 1.50 10.71
N TYR A 12 7.71 1.15 10.09
CA TYR A 12 6.36 1.21 10.68
C TYR A 12 6.27 0.44 12.00
N ALA A 13 6.84 -0.77 12.06
CA ALA A 13 6.82 -1.61 13.25
C ALA A 13 7.67 -1.00 14.36
N ILE A 14 8.89 -0.58 14.05
CA ILE A 14 9.83 0.02 15.00
C ILE A 14 9.29 1.33 15.56
N ASP A 15 8.74 2.20 14.72
CA ASP A 15 8.19 3.50 15.15
C ASP A 15 7.05 3.36 16.19
N ARG A 16 6.36 2.22 16.19
CA ARG A 16 5.26 1.91 17.12
C ARG A 16 5.70 1.07 18.31
N THR A 17 6.91 0.53 18.25
CA THR A 17 7.48 -0.37 19.25
C THR A 17 8.95 -0.01 19.47
N ASP A 18 9.87 -0.91 19.11
CA ASP A 18 11.33 -0.76 19.19
C ASP A 18 12.03 -1.84 18.35
N GLU A 19 13.36 -1.77 18.24
CA GLU A 19 14.17 -2.75 17.51
C GLU A 19 14.11 -4.16 18.15
N GLU A 20 14.01 -4.27 19.49
CA GLU A 20 13.89 -5.56 20.19
C GLU A 20 12.56 -6.27 19.83
N THR A 21 11.48 -5.50 19.73
CA THR A 21 10.18 -6.00 19.28
C THR A 21 10.23 -6.39 17.80
N TRP A 22 10.99 -5.67 16.96
CA TRP A 22 11.21 -6.07 15.57
C TRP A 22 11.94 -7.41 15.44
N GLU A 23 12.99 -7.65 16.23
CA GLU A 23 13.66 -8.96 16.28
C GLU A 23 12.67 -10.07 16.69
N THR A 24 11.83 -9.79 17.69
CA THR A 24 10.77 -10.69 18.16
C THR A 24 9.73 -11.00 17.07
N ILE A 25 9.42 -10.03 16.21
CA ILE A 25 8.51 -10.20 15.06
C ILE A 25 9.15 -11.13 14.02
N LEU A 26 10.43 -10.94 13.69
CA LEU A 26 11.16 -11.78 12.74
C LEU A 26 11.26 -13.23 13.23
N GLU A 27 11.56 -13.44 14.51
CA GLU A 27 11.57 -14.78 15.12
C GLU A 27 10.21 -15.48 15.00
N ARG A 28 9.11 -14.76 15.27
CA ARG A 28 7.75 -15.29 15.12
C ARG A 28 7.35 -15.54 13.67
N ALA A 29 7.91 -14.77 12.75
CA ALA A 29 7.68 -14.90 11.32
C ALA A 29 8.54 -16.01 10.68
N ASP A 30 9.47 -16.63 11.43
CA ASP A 30 10.47 -17.58 10.93
C ASP A 30 11.33 -16.98 9.80
N LEU A 31 11.75 -15.72 9.98
CA LEU A 31 12.53 -14.97 9.01
C LEU A 31 13.90 -14.59 9.56
N GLU A 32 14.92 -14.69 8.70
CA GLU A 32 16.26 -14.22 9.02
C GLU A 32 16.33 -12.68 8.98
N PRO A 33 17.10 -12.03 9.87
CA PRO A 33 17.34 -10.60 9.81
C PRO A 33 17.89 -10.17 8.45
N THR A 34 17.12 -9.35 7.75
CA THR A 34 17.42 -8.90 6.39
C THR A 34 17.48 -7.38 6.32
N LEU A 35 18.50 -6.85 5.63
CA LEU A 35 18.55 -5.44 5.26
C LEU A 35 17.73 -5.24 3.99
N TYR A 36 16.51 -4.72 4.13
CA TYR A 36 15.64 -4.42 3.00
C TYR A 36 16.10 -3.15 2.26
N LEU A 37 16.51 -3.33 1.01
CA LEU A 37 16.92 -2.26 0.11
C LEU A 37 15.73 -1.87 -0.77
N PRO A 38 15.37 -0.58 -0.87
CA PRO A 38 14.22 -0.13 -1.66
C PRO A 38 14.19 -0.69 -3.07
N VAL A 39 15.30 -0.64 -3.79
CA VAL A 39 15.43 -1.03 -5.21
C VAL A 39 15.53 -2.54 -5.47
N SER A 40 15.35 -3.37 -4.44
CA SER A 40 15.39 -4.83 -4.55
C SER A 40 13.99 -5.44 -4.49
N SER A 41 13.87 -6.73 -4.83
CA SER A 41 12.63 -7.50 -4.70
C SER A 41 12.85 -8.64 -3.72
N TYR A 42 11.84 -8.92 -2.91
CA TYR A 42 11.84 -9.93 -1.85
C TYR A 42 10.60 -10.82 -1.98
N GLU A 43 10.56 -11.94 -1.29
CA GLU A 43 9.47 -12.89 -1.42
C GLU A 43 8.15 -12.35 -0.83
N ASP A 44 7.04 -12.54 -1.53
CA ASP A 44 5.74 -11.99 -1.12
C ASP A 44 5.26 -12.55 0.24
N HIS A 45 5.71 -13.74 0.62
CA HIS A 45 5.34 -14.39 1.87
C HIS A 45 5.91 -13.68 3.11
N GLU A 46 7.01 -12.94 2.99
CA GLU A 46 7.64 -12.26 4.12
C GLU A 46 6.70 -11.18 4.71
N ILE A 47 6.09 -10.36 3.85
CA ILE A 47 5.10 -9.35 4.29
C ILE A 47 3.91 -10.01 4.99
N GLN A 48 3.43 -11.15 4.48
CA GLN A 48 2.35 -11.88 5.13
C GLN A 48 2.76 -12.39 6.52
N ALA A 49 3.95 -12.98 6.63
CA ALA A 49 4.47 -13.52 7.87
C ALA A 49 4.67 -12.41 8.91
N ILE A 50 5.31 -11.30 8.52
CA ILE A 50 5.54 -10.13 9.38
C ILE A 50 4.23 -9.53 9.86
N LEU A 51 3.28 -9.24 8.95
CA LEU A 51 1.99 -8.67 9.34
C LEU A 51 1.18 -9.65 10.22
N SER A 52 1.33 -10.96 10.04
CA SER A 52 0.66 -11.96 10.89
C SER A 52 1.26 -11.98 12.30
N ALA A 53 2.59 -11.91 12.40
CA ALA A 53 3.29 -11.78 13.67
C ALA A 53 2.86 -10.50 14.41
N ILE A 54 2.87 -9.34 13.74
CA ILE A 54 2.39 -8.06 14.29
C ILE A 54 0.95 -8.19 14.77
N THR A 55 0.06 -8.74 13.95
CA THR A 55 -1.37 -8.90 14.30
C THR A 55 -1.55 -9.79 15.54
N SER A 56 -0.73 -10.83 15.71
CA SER A 56 -0.81 -11.71 16.88
C SER A 56 -0.37 -11.04 18.19
N MET A 57 0.41 -9.97 18.10
CA MET A 57 0.97 -9.22 19.24
C MET A 57 0.20 -7.93 19.52
N ALA A 58 -0.51 -7.40 18.53
CA ALA A 58 -1.25 -6.15 18.61
C ALA A 58 -2.69 -6.35 19.09
N SER A 59 -3.29 -5.28 19.62
CA SER A 59 -4.72 -5.25 19.95
C SER A 59 -5.60 -4.90 18.75
N GLN A 60 -5.04 -4.26 17.73
CA GLN A 60 -5.72 -3.92 16.49
C GLN A 60 -5.96 -5.16 15.63
N ASP A 61 -7.05 -5.16 14.87
CA ASP A 61 -7.24 -6.19 13.86
C ASP A 61 -6.30 -6.01 12.67
N ARG A 62 -6.16 -7.09 11.89
CA ARG A 62 -5.29 -7.13 10.70
C ARG A 62 -5.55 -6.01 9.71
N ARG A 63 -6.82 -5.66 9.46
CA ARG A 63 -7.17 -4.63 8.46
C ARG A 63 -6.77 -3.24 8.93
N GLN A 64 -6.94 -2.96 10.21
CA GLN A 64 -6.50 -1.69 10.80
C GLN A 64 -4.98 -1.55 10.74
N ILE A 65 -4.23 -2.61 11.08
CA ILE A 65 -2.76 -2.63 10.96
C ILE A 65 -2.32 -2.39 9.52
N GLU A 66 -2.92 -3.09 8.56
CA GLU A 66 -2.62 -2.89 7.15
C GLU A 66 -2.92 -1.46 6.67
N ARG A 67 -4.04 -0.87 7.11
CA ARG A 67 -4.42 0.50 6.77
C ARG A 67 -3.45 1.52 7.34
N ASP A 68 -3.04 1.35 8.59
CA ASP A 68 -2.05 2.23 9.23
C ASP A 68 -0.67 2.10 8.59
N PHE A 69 -0.28 0.87 8.20
CA PHE A 69 0.91 0.62 7.43
C PHE A 69 0.83 1.28 6.03
N GLY A 70 -0.32 1.19 5.36
CA GLY A 70 -0.52 1.83 4.06
C GLY A 70 -0.37 3.34 4.08
N ARG A 71 -0.85 3.99 5.15
CA ARG A 71 -0.63 5.43 5.35
C ARG A 71 0.85 5.77 5.49
N ALA A 72 1.61 4.95 6.23
CA ALA A 72 3.06 5.12 6.36
C ALA A 72 3.81 4.84 5.04
N LEU A 73 3.28 3.93 4.21
CA LEU A 73 3.87 3.56 2.91
C LEU A 73 3.64 4.62 1.82
N ALA A 74 2.53 5.35 1.87
CA ALA A 74 2.17 6.36 0.86
C ALA A 74 3.28 7.41 0.59
N PRO A 75 3.85 8.11 1.59
CA PRO A 75 4.92 9.09 1.35
C PRO A 75 6.17 8.45 0.73
N GLU A 76 6.53 7.24 1.16
CA GLU A 76 7.69 6.51 0.63
C GLU A 76 7.48 6.12 -0.85
N LEU A 77 6.26 5.70 -1.24
CA LEU A 77 5.90 5.44 -2.63
C LEU A 77 5.96 6.72 -3.47
N LEU A 78 5.35 7.81 -2.98
CA LEU A 78 5.32 9.08 -3.69
C LEU A 78 6.73 9.63 -3.90
N SER A 79 7.55 9.60 -2.86
CA SER A 79 8.95 10.02 -2.90
C SER A 79 9.78 9.16 -3.88
N THR A 80 9.65 7.84 -3.80
CA THR A 80 10.41 6.90 -4.64
C THR A 80 10.06 7.03 -6.13
N PHE A 81 8.78 7.23 -6.45
CA PHE A 81 8.28 7.23 -7.83
C PHE A 81 7.84 8.63 -8.31
N ASN A 82 8.24 9.70 -7.62
CA ASN A 82 7.86 11.09 -7.95
C ASN A 82 8.16 11.45 -9.41
N ALA A 83 9.19 10.83 -9.99
CA ALA A 83 9.60 11.05 -11.37
C ALA A 83 8.54 10.63 -12.39
N HIS A 84 7.49 9.91 -12.00
CA HIS A 84 6.33 9.56 -12.84
C HIS A 84 5.11 10.43 -12.58
N VAL A 85 5.12 11.21 -11.49
CA VAL A 85 4.03 12.12 -11.12
C VAL A 85 4.21 13.45 -11.85
N ARG A 86 3.11 13.99 -12.41
CA ARG A 86 3.11 15.18 -13.27
C ARG A 86 2.15 16.27 -12.81
N THR A 87 1.51 16.08 -11.67
CA THR A 87 0.50 16.97 -11.13
C THR A 87 0.58 16.98 -9.61
N ASP A 88 0.23 18.14 -9.08
CA ASP A 88 0.05 18.49 -7.67
C ASP A 88 -1.43 18.47 -7.26
N ASP A 89 -2.36 18.19 -8.18
CA ASP A 89 -3.77 17.99 -7.88
C ASP A 89 -4.10 16.51 -7.65
N PHE A 90 -4.63 16.19 -6.48
CA PHE A 90 -4.91 14.79 -6.10
C PHE A 90 -5.91 14.09 -7.02
N ILE A 91 -6.95 14.78 -7.49
CA ILE A 91 -7.95 14.17 -8.40
C ILE A 91 -7.34 13.89 -9.78
N ALA A 92 -6.54 14.82 -10.30
CA ALA A 92 -5.78 14.61 -11.53
C ALA A 92 -4.75 13.48 -11.38
N PHE A 93 -4.09 13.38 -10.22
CA PHE A 93 -3.19 12.28 -9.89
C PHE A 93 -3.92 10.93 -9.90
N LEU A 94 -5.07 10.82 -9.22
CA LEU A 94 -5.88 9.61 -9.20
C LEU A 94 -6.34 9.20 -10.61
N ALA A 95 -6.78 10.16 -11.43
CA ALA A 95 -7.18 9.88 -12.81
C ALA A 95 -6.02 9.39 -13.69
N ALA A 96 -4.78 9.74 -13.34
CA ALA A 96 -3.56 9.30 -14.01
C ALA A 96 -2.92 8.07 -13.36
N LEU A 97 -3.42 7.59 -12.21
CA LEU A 97 -2.74 6.60 -11.38
C LEU A 97 -2.55 5.25 -12.08
N GLU A 98 -3.50 4.83 -12.92
CA GLU A 98 -3.35 3.64 -13.76
C GLU A 98 -2.16 3.75 -14.73
N SER A 99 -1.98 4.92 -15.36
CA SER A 99 -0.84 5.20 -16.25
C SER A 99 0.47 5.30 -15.47
N ILE A 100 0.48 6.02 -14.33
CA ILE A 100 1.66 6.15 -13.46
C ILE A 100 2.13 4.77 -13.01
N ARG A 101 1.20 3.91 -12.58
CA ARG A 101 1.48 2.52 -12.21
C ARG A 101 2.06 1.73 -13.37
N GLY A 102 1.56 1.95 -14.60
CA GLY A 102 2.15 1.39 -15.83
C GLY A 102 3.60 1.81 -16.04
N ASP A 103 3.89 3.11 -15.98
CA ASP A 103 5.25 3.63 -16.16
C ASP A 103 6.22 3.10 -15.09
N VAL A 104 5.77 2.96 -13.84
CA VAL A 104 6.58 2.39 -12.74
C VAL A 104 6.86 0.90 -12.98
N ASP A 105 5.87 0.14 -13.44
CA ASP A 105 6.00 -1.29 -13.76
C ASP A 105 7.02 -1.51 -14.89
N GLU A 106 6.99 -0.65 -15.92
CA GLU A 106 7.96 -0.70 -17.03
C GLU A 106 9.38 -0.29 -16.59
N ALA A 107 9.50 0.69 -15.69
CA ALA A 107 10.78 1.18 -15.20
C ALA A 107 11.44 0.25 -14.17
N THR A 108 10.68 -0.68 -13.57
CA THR A 108 11.13 -1.49 -12.45
C THR A 108 11.16 -2.97 -12.82
N THR A 109 12.36 -3.53 -12.98
CA THR A 109 12.56 -4.96 -13.19
C THR A 109 11.96 -5.76 -12.03
N ASP A 110 11.18 -6.80 -12.33
CA ASP A 110 10.52 -7.68 -11.35
C ASP A 110 9.48 -6.99 -10.44
N ALA A 111 8.98 -5.82 -10.84
CA ALA A 111 7.84 -5.23 -10.17
C ALA A 111 6.58 -6.04 -10.50
N SER A 112 6.06 -6.74 -9.48
CA SER A 112 4.77 -7.39 -9.56
C SER A 112 3.73 -6.49 -8.89
N LEU A 113 3.42 -5.35 -9.52
CA LEU A 113 2.49 -4.36 -8.97
C LEU A 113 1.03 -4.84 -9.03
N PRO A 114 0.15 -4.40 -8.12
CA PRO A 114 -1.29 -4.62 -8.28
C PRO A 114 -1.80 -3.95 -9.55
N SER A 115 -2.90 -4.45 -10.09
CA SER A 115 -3.66 -3.79 -11.15
C SER A 115 -4.54 -2.72 -10.53
N LEU A 116 -4.51 -1.54 -11.14
CA LEU A 116 -5.33 -0.39 -10.81
C LEU A 116 -6.09 0.01 -12.07
N THR A 117 -7.39 0.24 -11.95
CA THR A 117 -8.19 0.87 -13.01
C THR A 117 -8.88 2.07 -12.45
N THR A 118 -8.76 3.21 -13.14
CA THR A 118 -9.30 4.49 -12.66
C THR A 118 -10.27 5.08 -13.66
N THR A 119 -11.44 5.49 -13.20
CA THR A 119 -12.47 6.13 -14.04
C THR A 119 -12.91 7.42 -13.37
N ARG A 120 -12.74 8.54 -14.08
CA ARG A 120 -13.18 9.85 -13.63
C ARG A 120 -14.58 10.11 -14.17
N GLU A 121 -15.57 10.13 -13.28
CA GLU A 121 -16.98 10.38 -13.63
C GLU A 121 -17.27 11.89 -13.71
N SER A 122 -16.57 12.71 -12.93
CA SER A 122 -16.71 14.17 -12.96
C SER A 122 -15.44 14.89 -12.52
N THR A 123 -15.49 16.22 -12.41
CA THR A 123 -14.37 17.01 -11.89
C THR A 123 -13.97 16.60 -10.47
N ASP A 124 -14.93 16.13 -9.66
CA ASP A 124 -14.75 15.89 -8.23
C ASP A 124 -15.05 14.44 -7.83
N ASP A 125 -15.20 13.51 -8.78
CA ASP A 125 -15.54 12.11 -8.52
C ASP A 125 -14.68 11.15 -9.35
N VAL A 126 -13.93 10.29 -8.65
CA VAL A 126 -13.08 9.24 -9.24
C VAL A 126 -13.40 7.89 -8.61
N HIS A 127 -13.62 6.91 -9.47
CA HIS A 127 -13.71 5.51 -9.10
C HIS A 127 -12.40 4.80 -9.35
N LEU A 128 -11.96 4.02 -8.37
CA LEU A 128 -10.74 3.21 -8.45
C LEU A 128 -11.07 1.75 -8.15
N ALA A 129 -10.62 0.85 -9.03
CA ALA A 129 -10.63 -0.59 -8.79
C ALA A 129 -9.21 -1.08 -8.54
N TYR A 130 -9.02 -1.81 -7.44
CA TYR A 130 -7.78 -2.46 -7.04
C TYR A 130 -7.92 -3.98 -7.14
N ARG A 131 -6.98 -4.61 -7.84
CA ARG A 131 -6.85 -6.07 -7.91
C ARG A 131 -5.39 -6.48 -7.74
N THR A 132 -5.16 -7.58 -7.04
CA THR A 132 -3.83 -8.17 -6.92
C THR A 132 -3.88 -9.67 -7.19
N HIS A 133 -2.78 -10.23 -7.66
CA HIS A 133 -2.57 -11.67 -7.79
C HIS A 133 -2.13 -12.30 -6.45
N ARG A 134 -1.86 -11.47 -5.43
CA ARG A 134 -1.39 -11.92 -4.13
C ARG A 134 -2.53 -12.43 -3.26
N GLU A 135 -2.29 -13.52 -2.56
CA GLU A 135 -3.24 -14.15 -1.65
C GLU A 135 -2.61 -14.33 -0.25
N PRO A 136 -3.25 -13.84 0.84
CA PRO A 136 -4.46 -13.01 0.83
C PRO A 136 -4.22 -11.61 0.26
N ALA A 137 -5.28 -10.99 -0.25
CA ALA A 137 -5.23 -9.62 -0.76
C ALA A 137 -5.07 -8.59 0.37
N TYR A 138 -4.20 -7.59 0.18
CA TYR A 138 -3.92 -6.55 1.16
C TYR A 138 -4.92 -5.39 1.09
N CYS A 139 -6.18 -5.71 1.38
CA CYS A 139 -7.30 -4.80 1.27
C CYS A 139 -7.19 -3.57 2.18
N GLY A 140 -6.70 -3.75 3.41
CA GLY A 140 -6.48 -2.64 4.34
C GLY A 140 -5.33 -1.76 3.85
N LEU A 141 -4.28 -2.39 3.31
CA LEU A 141 -3.08 -1.69 2.82
C LEU A 141 -3.42 -0.79 1.64
N ALA A 142 -4.18 -1.30 0.67
CA ALA A 142 -4.62 -0.50 -0.47
C ALA A 142 -5.44 0.73 -0.04
N GLN A 143 -6.33 0.56 0.94
CA GLN A 143 -7.09 1.68 1.49
C GLN A 143 -6.17 2.69 2.21
N GLY A 144 -5.25 2.20 3.05
CA GLY A 144 -4.29 3.04 3.76
C GLY A 144 -3.40 3.86 2.83
N VAL A 145 -2.95 3.26 1.73
CA VAL A 145 -2.15 3.96 0.72
C VAL A 145 -2.95 5.09 0.07
N LEU A 146 -4.22 4.87 -0.30
CA LEU A 146 -5.06 5.93 -0.88
C LEU A 146 -5.26 7.10 0.09
N GLU A 147 -5.46 6.80 1.36
CA GLU A 147 -5.64 7.81 2.41
C GLU A 147 -4.34 8.57 2.68
N GLY A 148 -3.21 7.87 2.79
CA GLY A 148 -1.91 8.52 2.96
C GLY A 148 -1.53 9.38 1.75
N LEU A 149 -1.89 8.95 0.52
CA LEU A 149 -1.68 9.79 -0.67
C LEU A 149 -2.59 11.02 -0.66
N ALA A 150 -3.81 10.94 -0.13
CA ALA A 150 -4.64 12.13 0.05
C ALA A 150 -4.01 13.10 1.05
N ASP A 151 -3.46 12.59 2.15
CA ASP A 151 -2.75 13.38 3.16
C ASP A 151 -1.52 14.08 2.56
N GLU A 152 -0.70 13.39 1.75
CA GLU A 152 0.49 13.97 1.09
C GLU A 152 0.18 15.08 0.09
N PHE A 153 -1.04 15.09 -0.47
CA PHE A 153 -1.50 16.12 -1.39
C PHE A 153 -2.29 17.23 -0.67
N ASP A 154 -2.38 17.20 0.67
CA ASP A 154 -3.24 18.07 1.47
C ASP A 154 -4.69 18.12 0.93
N ALA A 155 -5.18 16.97 0.45
CA ALA A 155 -6.43 16.89 -0.28
C ALA A 155 -7.63 16.65 0.64
N GLU A 156 -8.60 17.57 0.63
CA GLU A 156 -9.90 17.36 1.26
C GLU A 156 -10.76 16.42 0.41
N VAL A 157 -10.62 15.10 0.61
CA VAL A 157 -11.37 14.07 -0.13
C VAL A 157 -11.99 13.04 0.81
N THR A 158 -13.20 12.61 0.45
CA THR A 158 -13.87 11.47 1.05
C THR A 158 -13.54 10.22 0.26
N ILE A 159 -12.95 9.21 0.93
CA ILE A 159 -12.64 7.91 0.32
C ILE A 159 -13.57 6.86 0.90
N VAL A 160 -14.45 6.31 0.06
CA VAL A 160 -15.41 5.27 0.44
C VAL A 160 -15.09 3.98 -0.28
N LYS A 161 -14.85 2.90 0.47
CA LYS A 161 -14.76 1.56 -0.09
C LYS A 161 -16.16 1.03 -0.39
N THR A 162 -16.43 0.72 -1.66
CA THR A 162 -17.76 0.30 -2.15
C THR A 162 -17.83 -1.20 -2.44
N ALA A 163 -16.70 -1.89 -2.59
CA ALA A 163 -16.61 -3.33 -2.82
C ALA A 163 -15.30 -3.89 -2.24
N CYS A 164 -15.29 -5.18 -1.87
CA CYS A 164 -14.11 -5.84 -1.29
C CYS A 164 -14.00 -7.29 -1.74
N VAL A 165 -12.80 -7.74 -2.11
CA VAL A 165 -12.57 -9.16 -2.50
C VAL A 165 -12.82 -10.16 -1.38
N HIS A 166 -12.84 -9.72 -0.12
CA HIS A 166 -13.22 -10.56 1.02
C HIS A 166 -14.75 -10.73 1.17
N ASP A 167 -15.53 -9.96 0.41
CA ASP A 167 -17.00 -10.00 0.37
C ASP A 167 -17.47 -10.57 -0.99
N ASP A 168 -16.73 -11.55 -1.55
CA ASP A 168 -17.00 -12.23 -2.82
C ASP A 168 -16.99 -11.34 -4.09
N GLU A 169 -16.39 -10.15 -4.01
CA GLU A 169 -16.22 -9.26 -5.17
C GLU A 169 -14.95 -9.54 -5.98
N SER A 170 -14.98 -9.23 -7.28
CA SER A 170 -13.83 -9.44 -8.17
C SER A 170 -12.66 -8.44 -8.01
N ALA A 171 -12.85 -7.40 -7.22
CA ALA A 171 -11.87 -6.35 -6.92
C ALA A 171 -12.31 -5.54 -5.70
N CYS A 172 -11.36 -4.88 -5.02
CA CYS A 172 -11.74 -3.79 -4.13
C CYS A 172 -12.07 -2.56 -4.97
N ARG A 173 -13.18 -1.89 -4.66
CA ARG A 173 -13.55 -0.64 -5.34
C ARG A 173 -13.66 0.48 -4.34
N TYR A 174 -13.24 1.65 -4.78
CA TYR A 174 -13.25 2.88 -4.00
C TYR A 174 -13.89 3.99 -4.83
N GLN A 175 -14.70 4.82 -4.18
CA GLN A 175 -15.16 6.10 -4.70
C GLN A 175 -14.44 7.20 -3.92
N LEU A 176 -13.85 8.13 -4.64
CA LEU A 176 -13.08 9.24 -4.10
C LEU A 176 -13.75 10.54 -4.56
N THR A 177 -14.27 11.32 -3.61
CA THR A 177 -15.07 12.52 -3.89
C THR A 177 -14.54 13.73 -3.12
N ARG A 178 -14.42 14.89 -3.77
CA ARG A 178 -14.17 16.18 -3.10
C ARG A 178 -15.46 16.78 -2.54
#